data_AF-C5RYU9-F1
#
_entry.id   AF-C5RYU9-F1
#
_cell.length_a   1.000
_cell.length_b   1.000
_cell.length_c   1.000
_cell.angle_alpha   90.00
_cell.angle_beta   90.00
_cell.angle_gamma   90.00
#
_symmetry.space_group_name_H-M   'P 1'
#
loop_
_entity.id
_entity.type
_entity.pdbx_description
1 polymer ?
#
loop_
_entity_poly.entity_id
_entity_poly.type
_entity_poly.pdbx_seq_one_letter_code
_entity_poly.pdbx_strand_id
1 'polypeptide(L)'
;MSIKVKIHSQNQSTVTKQVKNNEKLVIEHPKLANTSFELVDEKTGLAPQSIVTKRKGKDLEITVEGSETANIVIKNYYDDEGAKSPITGIAEDGHLYAYIPESGLQADVIPALQDGVLSSSVLGGNLESVAAVYDAVMPNWGWWLIGAGLLGGILAAAGGGSGGGNGGSSSNTTNNGGTTNNG
;
A
#
# COMPACT_ATOMS: atom_id res chain seq x y z
N MET A 1 2.28 -10.90 -16.03
CA MET A 1 1.29 -10.98 -14.94
C MET A 1 -0.03 -10.40 -15.44
N SER A 2 -1.18 -11.00 -15.11
CA SER A 2 -2.50 -10.47 -15.47
C SER A 2 -3.14 -9.86 -14.24
N ILE A 3 -3.47 -8.56 -14.29
CA ILE A 3 -4.07 -7.84 -13.16
C ILE A 3 -5.52 -7.46 -13.46
N LYS A 4 -6.37 -7.80 -12.50
CA LYS A 4 -7.76 -7.39 -12.39
C LYS A 4 -7.84 -6.22 -11.42
N VAL A 5 -8.64 -5.20 -11.78
CA VAL A 5 -8.96 -4.09 -10.87
C VAL A 5 -10.41 -4.21 -10.44
N LYS A 6 -10.62 -4.33 -9.13
CA LYS A 6 -11.92 -4.29 -8.48
C LYS A 6 -12.15 -2.89 -7.93
N ILE A 7 -13.28 -2.29 -8.27
CA ILE A 7 -13.65 -0.95 -7.79
C ILE A 7 -14.71 -1.10 -6.70
N HIS A 8 -14.43 -0.63 -5.49
CA HIS A 8 -15.38 -0.66 -4.36
C HIS A 8 -15.90 0.73 -4.06
N SER A 9 -17.19 0.88 -3.77
CA SER A 9 -17.81 2.14 -3.33
C SER A 9 -19.06 1.87 -2.50
N GLN A 10 -19.46 2.78 -1.59
CA GLN A 10 -20.57 2.59 -0.64
C GLN A 10 -21.93 2.26 -1.30
N ASN A 11 -22.11 2.51 -2.59
CA ASN A 11 -23.42 2.38 -3.27
C ASN A 11 -23.38 1.62 -4.61
N GLN A 12 -22.29 0.92 -4.93
CA GLN A 12 -22.20 0.11 -6.16
C GLN A 12 -21.52 -1.25 -5.91
N SER A 13 -22.05 -2.30 -6.55
CA SER A 13 -21.40 -3.61 -6.64
C SER A 13 -20.02 -3.49 -7.30
N THR A 14 -19.06 -4.32 -6.87
CA THR A 14 -17.69 -4.32 -7.38
C THR A 14 -17.64 -4.33 -8.91
N VAL A 15 -17.21 -3.23 -9.52
CA VAL A 15 -16.97 -3.19 -10.96
C VAL A 15 -15.62 -3.84 -11.21
N THR A 16 -15.62 -4.98 -11.88
CA THR A 16 -14.40 -5.67 -12.27
C THR A 16 -14.06 -5.29 -13.70
N LYS A 17 -12.97 -4.55 -13.89
CA LYS A 17 -12.39 -4.33 -15.23
C LYS A 17 -11.21 -5.30 -15.39
N GLN A 18 -11.26 -6.09 -16.45
CA GLN A 18 -10.19 -7.02 -16.81
C GLN A 18 -9.54 -6.59 -18.11
N VAL A 19 -8.25 -6.87 -18.20
CA VAL A 19 -7.48 -6.81 -19.43
C VAL A 19 -6.68 -8.11 -19.54
N LYS A 20 -6.66 -8.69 -20.74
CA LYS A 20 -5.81 -9.84 -21.05
C LYS A 20 -4.38 -9.35 -21.30
N ASN A 21 -3.42 -10.14 -20.82
CA ASN A 21 -1.99 -10.17 -21.13
C ASN A 21 -1.43 -9.05 -22.05
N ASN A 22 -0.57 -8.18 -21.50
CA ASN A 22 0.15 -7.07 -22.17
C ASN A 22 -0.69 -5.91 -22.73
N GLU A 23 -2.01 -5.88 -22.55
CA GLU A 23 -2.80 -4.68 -22.87
C GLU A 23 -2.83 -3.69 -21.70
N LYS A 24 -3.09 -2.42 -22.02
CA LYS A 24 -3.24 -1.34 -21.05
C LYS A 24 -4.69 -1.29 -20.58
N LEU A 25 -4.92 -1.45 -19.28
CA LEU A 25 -6.23 -1.24 -18.65
C LEU A 25 -6.45 0.25 -18.40
N VAL A 26 -7.50 0.81 -18.98
CA VAL A 26 -7.91 2.20 -18.76
C VAL A 26 -9.26 2.22 -18.06
N ILE A 27 -9.33 2.91 -16.93
CA ILE A 27 -10.50 3.01 -16.05
C ILE A 27 -10.84 4.47 -15.86
N GLU A 28 -12.09 4.86 -16.09
CA GLU A 28 -12.59 6.17 -15.65
C GLU A 28 -12.85 6.14 -14.14
N HIS A 29 -12.31 7.11 -13.42
CA HIS A 29 -12.60 7.26 -12.00
C HIS A 29 -14.11 7.52 -11.81
N PRO A 30 -14.83 6.72 -11.00
CA PRO A 30 -16.29 6.82 -10.91
C PRO A 30 -16.76 8.05 -10.11
N LYS A 31 -15.85 8.75 -9.43
CA LYS A 31 -16.12 9.97 -8.63
C LYS A 31 -17.20 9.76 -7.55
N LEU A 32 -17.26 8.53 -7.01
CA LEU A 32 -18.15 8.22 -5.90
C LEU A 32 -17.40 8.39 -4.59
N ALA A 33 -18.13 8.81 -3.55
CA ALA A 33 -17.59 8.80 -2.20
C ALA A 33 -17.05 7.40 -1.88
N ASN A 34 -15.96 7.35 -1.13
CA ASN A 34 -15.47 6.13 -0.55
C ASN A 34 -15.11 5.07 -1.63
N THR A 35 -14.40 5.49 -2.69
CA THR A 35 -13.98 4.63 -3.81
C THR A 35 -12.59 4.00 -3.59
N SER A 36 -12.44 2.67 -3.76
CA SER A 36 -11.14 1.96 -3.81
C SER A 36 -10.86 1.36 -5.16
N PHE A 37 -9.57 1.19 -5.46
CA PHE A 37 -9.10 0.32 -6.52
C PHE A 37 -8.27 -0.82 -5.92
N GLU A 38 -8.87 -2.01 -5.80
CA GLU A 38 -8.17 -3.22 -5.36
C GLU A 38 -7.52 -3.89 -6.59
N LEU A 39 -6.20 -4.07 -6.53
CA LEU A 39 -5.41 -4.80 -7.51
C LEU A 39 -5.38 -6.28 -7.16
N VAL A 40 -5.61 -7.15 -8.15
CA VAL A 40 -5.65 -8.61 -7.97
C VAL A 40 -4.92 -9.29 -9.12
N ASP A 41 -3.87 -10.04 -8.83
CA ASP A 41 -3.31 -11.02 -9.76
C ASP A 41 -4.33 -12.14 -9.97
N GLU A 42 -4.73 -12.33 -11.22
CA GLU A 42 -5.75 -13.30 -11.58
C GLU A 42 -5.35 -14.76 -11.36
N LYS A 43 -4.04 -15.04 -11.35
CA LYS A 43 -3.51 -16.38 -11.15
C LYS A 43 -3.51 -16.76 -9.67
N THR A 44 -3.15 -15.84 -8.79
CA THR A 44 -2.97 -16.14 -7.35
C THR A 44 -4.16 -15.70 -6.51
N GLY A 45 -4.94 -14.73 -6.98
CA GLY A 45 -5.97 -14.05 -6.19
C GLY A 45 -5.41 -13.04 -5.17
N LEU A 46 -4.08 -12.87 -5.13
CA LEU A 46 -3.38 -11.92 -4.27
C LEU A 46 -3.01 -10.66 -5.07
N ALA A 47 -2.65 -9.59 -4.38
CA ALA A 47 -2.18 -8.38 -5.01
C ALA A 47 -0.67 -8.43 -5.30
N PRO A 48 -0.17 -7.66 -6.29
CA PRO A 48 1.26 -7.43 -6.45
C PRO A 48 1.90 -6.90 -5.17
N GLN A 49 3.10 -7.37 -4.83
CA GLN A 49 3.81 -6.90 -3.63
C GLN A 49 4.29 -5.46 -3.77
N SER A 50 4.67 -5.05 -4.98
CA SER A 50 5.12 -3.70 -5.29
C SER A 50 4.50 -3.17 -6.59
N ILE A 51 4.36 -1.85 -6.65
CA ILE A 51 3.93 -1.10 -7.83
C ILE A 51 4.76 0.17 -7.97
N VAL A 52 4.88 0.64 -9.21
CA VAL A 52 5.36 2.01 -9.49
C VAL A 52 4.18 2.82 -9.97
N THR A 53 4.00 3.99 -9.38
CA THR A 53 2.93 4.92 -9.72
C THR A 53 3.47 6.20 -10.29
N LYS A 54 2.73 6.82 -11.20
CA LYS A 54 3.05 8.12 -11.79
C LYS A 54 1.80 8.94 -11.99
N ARG A 55 1.83 10.20 -11.58
CA ARG A 55 0.81 11.16 -12.03
C ARG A 55 1.15 11.66 -13.43
N LYS A 56 0.14 11.66 -14.30
CA LYS A 56 0.21 12.25 -15.64
C LYS A 56 -0.99 13.15 -15.87
N GLY A 57 -0.80 14.44 -15.65
CA GLY A 57 -1.86 15.45 -15.62
C GLY A 57 -2.88 15.12 -14.52
N LYS A 58 -4.07 14.66 -14.94
CA LYS A 58 -5.17 14.26 -14.05
C LYS A 58 -5.25 12.75 -13.82
N ASP A 59 -4.43 11.98 -14.51
CA ASP A 59 -4.48 10.52 -14.48
C ASP A 59 -3.43 9.95 -13.53
N LEU A 60 -3.73 8.79 -12.98
CA LEU A 60 -2.78 7.93 -12.28
C LEU A 60 -2.39 6.77 -13.21
N GLU A 61 -1.11 6.67 -13.55
CA GLU A 61 -0.53 5.51 -14.23
C GLU A 61 0.10 4.58 -13.19
N ILE A 62 -0.17 3.28 -13.31
CA ILE A 62 0.36 2.23 -12.42
C ILE A 62 1.06 1.18 -13.28
N THR A 63 2.31 0.92 -12.95
CA THR A 63 3.13 -0.17 -13.47
C THR A 63 3.27 -1.22 -12.39
N VAL A 64 2.90 -2.46 -12.71
CA VAL A 64 2.99 -3.58 -11.78
C VAL A 64 4.28 -4.35 -12.00
N GLU A 65 4.73 -5.09 -10.98
CA GLU A 65 5.98 -5.86 -11.04
C GLU A 65 6.10 -6.73 -12.29
N GLY A 66 7.31 -6.77 -12.88
CA GLY A 66 7.59 -7.52 -14.10
C GLY A 66 7.07 -6.87 -15.39
N SER A 67 6.57 -5.63 -15.33
CA SER A 67 6.17 -4.86 -16.52
C SER A 67 7.13 -3.68 -16.77
N GLU A 68 7.50 -3.47 -18.02
CA GLU A 68 8.39 -2.36 -18.42
C GLU A 68 7.64 -1.03 -18.62
N THR A 69 6.31 -1.07 -18.79
CA THR A 69 5.45 0.10 -19.04
C THR A 69 4.17 0.03 -18.23
N ALA A 70 3.52 1.18 -18.02
CA ALA A 70 2.29 1.28 -17.24
C ALA A 70 1.16 0.41 -17.83
N ASN A 71 0.65 -0.50 -17.01
CA ASN A 71 -0.37 -1.46 -17.40
C ASN A 71 -1.78 -1.02 -17.00
N ILE A 72 -1.90 -0.12 -16.03
CA ILE A 72 -3.18 0.36 -15.51
C ILE A 72 -3.16 1.88 -15.51
N VAL A 73 -4.24 2.50 -15.99
CA VAL A 73 -4.45 3.95 -15.93
C VAL A 73 -5.82 4.23 -15.37
N ILE A 74 -5.85 4.97 -14.28
CA ILE A 74 -7.07 5.51 -13.69
C ILE A 74 -7.18 6.96 -14.14
N LYS A 75 -8.04 7.17 -15.13
CA LYS A 75 -8.34 8.46 -15.72
C LYS A 75 -9.01 9.36 -14.68
N ASN A 76 -8.63 10.64 -14.67
CA ASN A 76 -9.23 11.66 -13.81
C ASN A 76 -9.13 11.36 -12.30
N TYR A 77 -8.14 10.55 -11.89
CA TYR A 77 -7.86 10.23 -10.49
C TYR A 77 -7.62 11.48 -9.63
N TYR A 78 -6.97 12.51 -10.20
CA TYR A 78 -6.64 13.75 -9.50
C TYR A 78 -7.65 14.89 -9.74
N ASP A 79 -8.78 14.62 -10.40
CA ASP A 79 -9.72 15.65 -10.86
C ASP A 79 -10.67 16.18 -9.76
N ASP A 80 -10.89 15.43 -8.68
CA ASP A 80 -11.64 15.88 -7.50
C ASP A 80 -10.71 16.13 -6.31
N GLU A 81 -10.86 17.28 -5.65
CA GLU A 81 -10.07 17.66 -4.47
C GLU A 81 -10.57 16.98 -3.18
N GLY A 82 -11.81 16.45 -3.15
CA GLY A 82 -12.49 16.03 -1.93
C GLY A 82 -12.51 14.53 -1.58
N ALA A 83 -12.07 13.64 -2.48
CA ALA A 83 -12.02 12.21 -2.19
C ALA A 83 -10.89 11.56 -2.99
N LYS A 84 -9.78 11.22 -2.32
CA LYS A 84 -8.72 10.44 -2.95
C LYS A 84 -8.97 8.97 -2.68
N SER A 85 -8.86 8.17 -3.74
CA SER A 85 -9.18 6.74 -3.72
C SER A 85 -7.89 5.93 -3.57
N PRO A 86 -7.63 5.22 -2.47
CA PRO A 86 -6.41 4.44 -2.37
C PRO A 86 -6.42 3.27 -3.33
N ILE A 87 -5.20 2.85 -3.61
CA ILE A 87 -4.91 1.62 -4.30
C ILE A 87 -4.67 0.58 -3.21
N THR A 88 -5.37 -0.54 -3.30
CA THR A 88 -5.39 -1.58 -2.28
C THR A 88 -5.16 -2.96 -2.88
N GLY A 89 -5.02 -3.97 -2.03
CA GLY A 89 -4.81 -5.35 -2.44
C GLY A 89 -4.84 -6.33 -1.28
N ILE A 90 -5.20 -7.59 -1.55
CA ILE A 90 -5.13 -8.67 -0.56
C ILE A 90 -3.71 -9.25 -0.54
N ALA A 91 -3.06 -9.24 0.63
CA ALA A 91 -1.72 -9.80 0.82
C ALA A 91 -1.77 -11.31 1.14
N GLU A 92 -0.59 -11.93 1.29
CA GLU A 92 -0.45 -13.38 1.55
C GLU A 92 -1.09 -13.84 2.87
N ASP A 93 -1.22 -12.93 3.83
CA ASP A 93 -1.91 -13.16 5.11
C ASP A 93 -3.44 -13.10 5.01
N GLY A 94 -3.98 -12.80 3.82
CA GLY A 94 -5.41 -12.71 3.54
C GLY A 94 -6.04 -11.37 3.91
N HIS A 95 -5.29 -10.41 4.43
CA HIS A 95 -5.80 -9.09 4.78
C HIS A 95 -5.71 -8.12 3.60
N LEU A 96 -6.62 -7.15 3.56
CA LEU A 96 -6.57 -6.03 2.62
C LEU A 96 -5.60 -4.98 3.18
N TYR A 97 -4.71 -4.48 2.33
CA TYR A 97 -3.80 -3.39 2.63
C TYR A 97 -3.83 -2.32 1.54
N ALA A 98 -3.43 -1.10 1.89
CA ALA A 98 -3.12 -0.04 0.93
C ALA A 98 -1.66 -0.14 0.47
N TYR A 99 -1.38 0.40 -0.72
CA TYR A 99 -0.01 0.61 -1.17
C TYR A 99 0.57 1.88 -0.56
N ILE A 100 1.75 1.76 0.07
CA ILE A 100 2.44 2.84 0.79
C ILE A 100 3.78 3.12 0.10
N PRO A 101 4.17 4.40 -0.09
CA PRO A 101 5.45 4.71 -0.72
C PRO A 101 6.63 4.16 0.09
N GLU A 102 7.56 3.49 -0.59
CA GLU A 102 8.78 2.95 0.02
C GLU A 102 9.66 4.04 0.62
N SER A 103 9.59 5.26 0.07
CA SER A 103 10.33 6.42 0.58
C SER A 103 9.86 6.89 1.95
N GLY A 104 8.63 6.52 2.36
CA GLY A 104 7.97 7.02 3.55
C GLY A 104 7.65 8.53 3.51
N LEU A 105 7.88 9.21 2.37
CA LEU A 105 7.64 10.65 2.23
C LEU A 105 6.17 10.94 1.92
N GLN A 106 5.65 11.95 2.59
CA GLN A 106 4.28 12.43 2.40
C GLN A 106 3.99 12.87 0.96
N ALA A 107 4.96 13.47 0.28
CA ALA A 107 4.84 13.91 -1.12
C ALA A 107 4.74 12.76 -2.13
N ASP A 108 5.17 11.55 -1.73
CA ASP A 108 5.21 10.37 -2.59
C ASP A 108 3.98 9.46 -2.39
N VAL A 109 3.06 9.85 -1.50
CA VAL A 109 1.77 9.18 -1.32
C VAL A 109 0.96 9.32 -2.61
N ILE A 110 0.42 8.20 -3.13
CA ILE A 110 -0.27 8.12 -4.42
C ILE A 110 -1.33 9.23 -4.62
N PRO A 111 -2.26 9.45 -3.66
CA PRO A 111 -3.18 10.59 -3.62
C PRO A 111 -2.58 12.00 -3.79
N ALA A 112 -1.34 12.18 -3.35
CA ALA A 112 -0.67 13.46 -3.19
C ALA A 112 0.42 13.73 -4.23
N LEU A 113 0.65 12.78 -5.16
CA LEU A 113 1.68 12.95 -6.20
C LEU A 113 1.47 14.24 -7.00
N GLN A 114 2.57 14.97 -7.17
CA GLN A 114 2.63 16.07 -8.12
C GLN A 114 2.76 15.53 -9.54
N ASP A 115 2.41 16.35 -10.54
CA ASP A 115 2.45 15.93 -11.93
C ASP A 115 3.85 15.51 -12.36
N GLY A 116 3.95 14.38 -13.07
CA GLY A 116 5.20 13.79 -13.51
C GLY A 116 5.99 13.04 -12.44
N VAL A 117 5.63 13.12 -11.16
CA VAL A 117 6.33 12.43 -10.06
C VAL A 117 6.04 10.93 -10.11
N LEU A 118 7.10 10.15 -9.97
CA LEU A 118 7.09 8.69 -9.84
C LEU A 118 7.25 8.31 -8.36
N SER A 119 6.51 7.30 -7.91
CA SER A 119 6.64 6.76 -6.56
C SER A 119 6.59 5.23 -6.59
N SER A 120 7.59 4.60 -5.99
CA SER A 120 7.62 3.17 -5.74
C SER A 120 6.86 2.90 -4.45
N SER A 121 5.90 1.99 -4.49
CA SER A 121 5.04 1.68 -3.35
C SER A 121 4.92 0.17 -3.14
N VAL A 122 4.93 -0.24 -1.88
CA VAL A 122 4.75 -1.63 -1.46
C VAL A 122 3.36 -1.82 -0.88
N LEU A 123 2.82 -3.03 -1.01
CA LEU A 123 1.57 -3.42 -0.38
C LEU A 123 1.80 -3.54 1.13
N GLY A 124 1.08 -2.75 1.92
CA GLY A 124 1.40 -2.58 3.34
C GLY A 124 2.63 -1.68 3.54
N GLY A 125 3.26 -1.74 4.72
CA GLY A 125 4.41 -0.90 5.09
C GLY A 125 4.16 -0.04 6.32
N ASN A 126 5.18 0.74 6.73
CA ASN A 126 5.06 1.62 7.89
C ASN A 126 4.24 2.87 7.54
N LEU A 127 3.06 2.97 8.15
CA LEU A 127 2.17 4.11 7.97
C LEU A 127 2.53 5.32 8.80
N GLU A 128 3.35 5.19 9.84
CA GLU A 128 3.60 6.26 10.81
C GLU A 128 4.08 7.54 10.14
N SER A 129 4.92 7.43 9.10
CA SER A 129 5.47 8.60 8.41
C SER A 129 4.48 9.29 7.46
N VAL A 130 3.43 8.59 7.04
CA VAL A 130 2.45 9.06 6.03
C VAL A 130 1.01 9.12 6.54
N ALA A 131 0.76 8.73 7.80
CA ALA A 131 -0.56 8.61 8.39
C ALA A 131 -1.36 9.92 8.30
N ALA A 132 -0.73 11.06 8.54
CA ALA A 132 -1.37 12.38 8.46
C ALA A 132 -1.89 12.71 7.06
N VAL A 133 -1.17 12.29 6.01
CA VAL A 133 -1.62 12.51 4.62
C VAL A 133 -2.81 11.62 4.32
N TYR A 134 -2.74 10.35 4.71
CA TYR A 134 -3.84 9.41 4.51
C TYR A 134 -5.10 9.82 5.27
N ASP A 135 -4.99 10.32 6.49
CA ASP A 135 -6.11 10.92 7.24
C ASP A 135 -6.71 12.13 6.50
N ALA A 136 -5.86 13.05 6.05
CA ALA A 136 -6.31 14.26 5.36
C ALA A 136 -6.99 13.99 4.01
N VAL A 137 -6.52 12.99 3.25
CA VAL A 137 -6.99 12.73 1.88
C VAL A 137 -8.01 11.59 1.79
N MET A 138 -8.18 10.80 2.85
CA MET A 138 -9.13 9.70 2.96
C MET A 138 -9.89 9.71 4.31
N PRO A 139 -10.54 10.83 4.67
CA PRO A 139 -11.26 10.93 5.94
C PRO A 139 -12.41 9.92 5.97
N ASN A 140 -12.61 9.27 7.12
CA ASN A 140 -13.75 8.37 7.41
C ASN A 140 -13.79 7.04 6.62
N TRP A 141 -12.68 6.65 6.00
CA TRP A 141 -12.65 5.48 5.11
C TRP A 141 -11.99 4.24 5.70
N GLY A 142 -12.23 4.03 7.00
CA GLY A 142 -11.97 2.76 7.65
C GLY A 142 -10.50 2.36 7.70
N TRP A 143 -9.71 3.03 8.55
CA TRP A 143 -8.33 2.65 8.90
C TRP A 143 -8.13 1.19 9.33
N TRP A 144 -9.21 0.45 9.57
CA TRP A 144 -9.19 -1.00 9.79
C TRP A 144 -8.68 -1.81 8.58
N LEU A 145 -8.65 -1.23 7.37
CA LEU A 145 -8.05 -1.84 6.17
C LEU A 145 -6.55 -1.59 6.03
N ILE A 146 -5.93 -0.96 7.03
CA ILE A 146 -4.48 -0.79 7.06
C ILE A 146 -3.99 -1.49 8.32
N GLY A 147 -3.86 -2.82 8.22
CA GLY A 147 -3.39 -3.65 9.33
C GLY A 147 -2.10 -3.09 9.89
N ALA A 148 -2.13 -2.67 11.15
CA ALA A 148 -0.95 -2.35 11.92
C ALA A 148 -0.17 -3.66 12.12
N GLY A 149 0.74 -4.03 11.22
CA GLY A 149 1.53 -5.24 11.47
C GLY A 149 2.28 -5.94 10.35
N LEU A 150 2.62 -5.30 9.23
CA LEU A 150 3.70 -5.83 8.37
C LEU A 150 4.97 -5.00 8.56
N LEU A 151 5.66 -5.29 9.66
CA LEU A 151 7.06 -4.92 9.83
C LEU A 151 7.89 -5.82 8.90
N GLY A 152 8.48 -5.24 7.86
CA GLY A 152 9.65 -5.82 7.17
C GLY A 152 9.33 -6.88 6.11
N GLY A 153 9.47 -6.49 4.85
CA GLY A 153 9.40 -7.43 3.73
C GLY A 153 10.12 -6.98 2.46
N ILE A 154 11.08 -6.03 2.55
CA ILE A 154 12.08 -5.78 1.49
C ILE A 154 13.49 -6.05 2.03
N LEU A 155 13.70 -7.29 2.48
CA LEU A 155 14.99 -7.96 2.65
C LEU A 155 14.65 -9.45 2.43
N ALA A 156 15.25 -10.25 1.56
CA ALA A 156 16.49 -10.13 0.83
C ALA A 156 16.43 -11.08 -0.38
N ALA A 157 17.30 -10.82 -1.35
CA ALA A 157 17.74 -11.80 -2.31
C ALA A 157 18.10 -13.15 -1.63
N ALA A 158 17.76 -14.25 -2.30
CA ALA A 158 18.38 -15.57 -2.17
C ALA A 158 18.48 -16.20 -0.76
N GLY A 159 17.58 -17.15 -0.47
CA GLY A 159 17.91 -18.40 0.22
C GLY A 159 17.69 -18.47 1.75
N GLY A 160 16.89 -19.46 2.15
CA GLY A 160 17.15 -20.27 3.35
C GLY A 160 16.52 -19.84 4.70
N GLY A 161 15.37 -20.43 5.02
CA GLY A 161 15.15 -21.25 6.24
C GLY A 161 15.07 -20.61 7.65
N SER A 162 14.17 -21.23 8.46
CA SER A 162 14.02 -21.20 9.93
C SER A 162 13.49 -19.89 10.54
N GLY A 163 12.36 -19.89 11.25
CA GLY A 163 12.10 -20.63 12.50
C GLY A 163 12.29 -19.62 13.65
N GLY A 164 11.25 -19.08 14.28
CA GLY A 164 10.49 -19.73 15.35
C GLY A 164 10.73 -18.97 16.67
N GLY A 165 9.73 -18.94 17.56
CA GLY A 165 9.97 -18.73 18.99
C GLY A 165 9.47 -17.43 19.62
N ASN A 166 8.25 -17.51 20.14
CA ASN A 166 7.71 -16.72 21.25
C ASN A 166 8.62 -16.74 22.48
N GLY A 167 8.77 -15.62 23.18
CA GLY A 167 9.54 -15.57 24.42
C GLY A 167 9.43 -14.23 25.13
N GLY A 168 8.38 -14.06 25.94
CA GLY A 168 8.38 -13.05 26.98
C GLY A 168 9.34 -13.43 28.11
N SER A 169 10.04 -12.45 28.67
CA SER A 169 10.35 -12.43 30.10
C SER A 169 10.96 -11.10 30.51
N SER A 170 10.27 -10.47 31.45
CA SER A 170 10.80 -10.04 32.74
C SER A 170 12.30 -10.25 32.94
N SER A 171 13.01 -9.15 33.22
CA SER A 171 14.28 -9.21 33.94
C SER A 171 14.21 -8.27 35.14
N ASN A 172 14.10 -8.88 36.32
CA ASN A 172 14.33 -8.23 37.60
C ASN A 172 15.66 -8.74 38.17
N THR A 173 16.58 -7.80 38.45
CA THR A 173 17.57 -7.79 39.56
C THR A 173 18.73 -8.83 39.44
N THR A 174 20.03 -8.53 39.66
CA THR A 174 20.71 -7.71 40.68
C THR A 174 22.23 -7.56 40.38
N ASN A 175 22.81 -6.47 40.87
CA ASN A 175 24.13 -6.28 41.52
C ASN A 175 25.45 -6.74 40.88
N ASN A 176 26.39 -5.79 40.79
CA ASN A 176 27.55 -5.63 41.71
C ASN A 176 28.23 -4.28 41.36
N GLY A 177 28.82 -3.44 42.21
CA GLY A 177 29.17 -3.40 43.63
C GLY A 177 30.11 -2.18 43.82
N GLY A 178 30.03 -1.48 44.96
CA GLY A 178 30.89 -0.31 45.24
C GLY A 178 30.58 0.38 46.57
N THR A 179 31.11 -0.16 47.67
CA THR A 179 31.22 0.41 49.03
C THR A 179 32.13 1.66 48.99
N THR A 180 31.99 2.77 49.75
CA THR A 180 31.90 2.96 51.22
C THR A 180 31.41 4.37 51.61
N ASN A 181 30.80 4.44 52.79
CA ASN A 181 30.37 5.60 53.61
C ASN A 181 31.39 6.73 53.82
N ASN A 182 30.87 7.96 54.00
CA ASN A 182 31.37 8.95 54.95
C ASN A 182 30.26 9.93 55.37
N GLY A 183 30.07 10.14 56.68
CA GLY A 183 29.18 11.18 57.26
C GLY A 183 28.04 10.66 58.12
#